data_AF-A0A2D4L519-F1
#
_entry.id   AF-A0A2D4L519-F1
#
_cell.length_a   1.000
_cell.length_b   1.000
_cell.length_c   1.000
_cell.angle_alpha   90.00
_cell.angle_beta   90.00
_cell.angle_gamma   90.00
#
_symmetry.space_group_name_H-M   'P 1'
#
loop_
_entity.id
_entity.type
_entity.pdbx_description
1 polymer ?
#
loop_
_entity_poly.entity_id
_entity_poly.type
_entity_poly.pdbx_seq_one_letter_code
_entity_poly.pdbx_strand_id
1 'polypeptide(L)'
;NYIKIPKMSNLEEAELQLSELDLLSSMFPNEDEFKLTDQLALAELKDYVGKYTLEVPSSKIQFSLYLDVETPDEDKVPLTLCCAFPLKYPTILPEITIRYILIHTE
;
A
#
# COMPACT_ATOMS: atom_id res chain seq x y z
N ASN A 1 20.45 -13.54 19.68
CA ASN A 1 19.48 -12.76 20.46
C ASN A 1 18.24 -12.61 19.58
N TYR A 2 17.26 -13.50 19.73
CA TYR A 2 16.06 -13.49 18.88
C TYR A 2 15.20 -12.33 19.37
N ILE A 3 15.16 -11.25 18.61
CA ILE A 3 14.19 -10.18 18.83
C ILE A 3 12.82 -10.87 18.75
N LYS A 4 12.18 -11.08 19.90
CA LYS A 4 10.77 -11.48 19.95
C LYS A 4 10.02 -10.30 19.37
N ILE A 5 9.75 -10.35 18.07
CA ILE A 5 8.79 -9.46 17.43
C ILE A 5 7.49 -9.71 18.21
N PRO A 6 6.94 -8.70 18.91
CA PRO A 6 5.66 -8.88 19.58
C PRO A 6 4.67 -9.39 18.53
N LYS A 7 4.02 -10.51 18.84
CA LYS A 7 3.04 -11.10 17.93
C LYS A 7 1.84 -10.15 17.93
N MET A 8 1.80 -9.24 16.96
CA MET A 8 0.67 -8.34 16.78
C MET A 8 -0.58 -9.18 16.54
N SER A 9 -1.69 -8.70 17.07
CA SER A 9 -3.00 -9.28 16.82
C SER A 9 -3.39 -8.98 15.37
N ASN A 10 -4.13 -9.86 14.68
CA ASN A 10 -4.59 -9.60 13.30
C ASN A 10 -5.35 -8.26 13.20
N LEU A 11 -6.03 -7.85 14.28
CA LEU A 11 -6.70 -6.55 14.37
C LEU A 11 -5.71 -5.38 14.37
N GLU A 12 -4.65 -5.43 15.17
CA GLU A 12 -3.61 -4.38 15.20
C GLU A 12 -2.92 -4.27 13.84
N GLU A 13 -2.65 -5.42 13.20
CA GLU A 13 -2.11 -5.47 11.83
C GLU A 13 -3.04 -4.77 10.82
N ALA A 14 -4.35 -5.02 10.93
CA ALA A 14 -5.35 -4.39 10.07
C ALA A 14 -5.50 -2.88 10.32
N GLU A 15 -5.47 -2.44 11.58
CA GLU A 15 -5.50 -1.01 11.94
C GLU A 15 -4.29 -0.25 11.39
N LEU A 16 -3.10 -0.85 11.48
CA LEU A 16 -1.88 -0.28 10.94
C LEU A 16 -1.93 -0.19 9.42
N GLN A 17 -2.36 -1.25 8.74
CA GLN A 17 -2.57 -1.24 7.29
C GLN A 17 -3.54 -0.13 6.87
N LEU A 18 -4.67 -0.02 7.57
CA LEU A 18 -5.68 0.98 7.26
C LEU A 18 -5.17 2.40 7.47
N SER A 19 -4.45 2.63 8.58
CA SER A 19 -3.85 3.92 8.90
C SER A 19 -2.80 4.34 7.87
N GLU A 20 -2.01 3.40 7.37
CA GLU A 20 -1.02 3.67 6.32
C GLU A 20 -1.68 3.99 4.98
N LEU A 21 -2.77 3.30 4.63
CA LEU A 21 -3.54 3.62 3.41
C LEU A 21 -4.19 5.00 3.48
N ASP A 22 -4.71 5.38 4.65
CA ASP A 22 -5.26 6.72 4.89
C ASP A 22 -4.17 7.79 4.78
N LEU A 23 -2.99 7.53 5.38
CA LEU A 23 -1.82 8.38 5.25
C LEU A 23 -1.38 8.54 3.79
N LEU A 24 -1.29 7.44 3.03
CA LEU A 24 -0.95 7.49 1.60
C LEU A 24 -1.97 8.29 0.81
N SER A 25 -3.26 8.10 1.07
CA SER A 25 -4.32 8.89 0.44
C SER A 25 -4.20 10.39 0.77
N SER A 26 -3.64 10.74 1.93
CA SER A 26 -3.40 12.13 2.34
C SER A 26 -2.11 12.71 1.73
N MET A 27 -1.06 11.89 1.61
CA MET A 27 0.21 12.27 0.98
C MET A 27 0.08 12.43 -0.55
N PHE A 28 -0.82 11.69 -1.17
CA PHE A 28 -1.10 11.70 -2.61
C PHE A 28 -2.54 12.14 -2.86
N PRO A 29 -2.85 13.45 -2.68
CA PRO A 29 -4.22 13.95 -2.77
C PRO A 29 -4.77 13.94 -4.20
N ASN A 30 -3.94 13.76 -5.23
CA ASN A 30 -4.40 13.72 -6.61
C ASN A 30 -4.97 12.34 -6.95
N GLU A 31 -6.13 12.32 -7.61
CA GLU A 31 -6.85 11.09 -7.98
C GLU A 31 -6.06 10.18 -8.94
N ASP A 32 -5.09 10.76 -9.66
CA ASP A 32 -4.22 10.03 -10.57
C ASP A 32 -2.95 9.49 -9.90
N GLU A 33 -2.57 9.98 -8.72
CA GLU A 33 -1.35 9.56 -8.01
C GLU A 33 -1.57 8.27 -7.21
N PHE A 34 -2.69 8.10 -6.50
CA PHE A 34 -2.93 6.90 -5.70
C PHE A 34 -4.20 6.16 -6.15
N LYS A 35 -4.02 4.95 -6.70
CA LYS A 35 -5.13 4.10 -7.17
C LYS A 35 -5.13 2.75 -6.47
N LEU A 36 -6.16 2.50 -5.67
CA LEU A 36 -6.45 1.18 -5.13
C LEU A 36 -6.89 0.25 -6.26
N THR A 37 -6.21 -0.89 -6.38
CA THR A 37 -6.54 -1.92 -7.36
C THR A 37 -7.79 -2.68 -6.95
N ASP A 38 -7.98 -2.88 -5.63
CA ASP A 38 -9.11 -3.61 -5.07
C ASP A 38 -9.77 -2.81 -3.95
N GLN A 39 -10.87 -2.12 -4.30
CA GLN A 39 -11.68 -1.33 -3.36
C GLN A 39 -12.45 -2.24 -2.38
N LEU A 40 -12.75 -3.49 -2.77
CA LEU A 40 -13.45 -4.44 -1.92
C LEU A 40 -12.56 -4.87 -0.75
N ALA A 41 -11.29 -5.18 -1.02
CA ALA A 41 -10.32 -5.53 0.01
C ALA A 41 -10.16 -4.42 1.06
N LEU A 42 -10.20 -3.14 0.63
CA LEU A 42 -10.20 -2.01 1.57
C LEU A 42 -11.49 -1.95 2.40
N ALA A 43 -12.64 -2.15 1.78
CA ALA A 43 -13.93 -2.15 2.48
C ALA A 43 -13.98 -3.25 3.55
N GLU A 44 -13.51 -4.46 3.21
CA GLU A 44 -13.39 -5.58 4.15
C GLU A 44 -12.44 -5.24 5.31
N LEU A 45 -11.29 -4.62 5.03
CA LEU A 45 -10.34 -4.19 6.05
C LEU A 45 -10.95 -3.15 7.00
N LYS A 46 -11.66 -2.16 6.45
CA LYS A 46 -12.39 -1.15 7.23
C LYS A 46 -13.48 -1.76 8.08
N ASP A 47 -14.21 -2.73 7.54
CA ASP A 47 -15.27 -3.44 8.24
C ASP A 47 -14.71 -4.29 9.39
N TYR A 48 -13.61 -5.01 9.14
CA TYR A 48 -12.90 -5.82 10.12
C TYR A 48 -12.43 -4.98 11.31
N VAL A 49 -11.77 -3.85 11.04
CA VAL A 49 -11.33 -2.89 12.05
C VAL A 49 -12.52 -2.28 12.80
N GLY A 50 -13.57 -1.87 12.09
CA GLY A 50 -14.71 -1.15 12.67
C GLY A 50 -15.67 -2.04 13.48
N LYS A 51 -15.92 -3.27 13.05
CA LYS A 51 -16.87 -4.18 13.69
C LYS A 51 -16.23 -5.12 14.72
N TYR A 52 -14.90 -5.11 14.88
CA TYR A 52 -14.18 -6.07 15.73
C TYR A 52 -14.59 -7.52 15.43
N THR A 53 -14.87 -7.82 14.16
CA THR A 53 -15.28 -9.15 13.74
C THR A 53 -14.08 -10.09 13.78
N LEU A 54 -14.31 -11.38 13.99
CA LEU A 54 -13.26 -12.40 13.98
C LEU A 54 -12.90 -12.87 12.57
N GLU A 55 -13.61 -12.35 11.55
CA GLU A 55 -13.45 -12.74 10.15
C GLU A 55 -12.30 -11.95 9.54
N VAL A 56 -11.12 -12.56 9.54
CA VAL A 56 -9.94 -11.97 8.92
C VAL A 56 -10.19 -11.70 7.43
N PRO A 57 -9.77 -10.53 6.91
CA PRO A 57 -9.91 -10.24 5.49
C PRO A 57 -9.19 -11.32 4.68
N SER A 58 -9.86 -11.87 3.67
CA SER A 58 -9.27 -12.91 2.81
C SER A 58 -8.45 -12.32 1.66
N SER A 59 -8.65 -11.04 1.35
CA SER A 59 -8.03 -10.36 0.22
C SER A 59 -6.89 -9.47 0.68
N LYS A 60 -5.76 -9.51 -0.04
CA LYS A 60 -4.64 -8.61 0.17
C LYS A 60 -4.95 -7.22 -0.39
N ILE A 61 -4.53 -6.17 0.31
CA ILE A 61 -4.68 -4.80 -0.22
C ILE A 61 -3.66 -4.61 -1.34
N GLN A 62 -4.13 -4.11 -2.48
CA GLN A 62 -3.26 -3.78 -3.61
C GLN A 62 -3.56 -2.37 -4.09
N PHE A 63 -2.51 -1.59 -4.31
CA PHE A 63 -2.61 -0.24 -4.84
C PHE A 63 -1.44 0.08 -5.76
N SER A 64 -1.63 1.07 -6.61
CA SER A 64 -0.60 1.62 -7.50
C SER A 64 -0.45 3.10 -7.22
N LEU A 65 0.79 3.51 -7.01
CA LEU A 65 1.23 4.89 -6.88
C LEU A 65 1.85 5.33 -8.21
N TYR A 66 1.35 6.41 -8.79
CA TYR A 66 1.94 7.07 -9.96
C TYR A 66 2.69 8.29 -9.47
N LEU A 67 3.99 8.31 -9.72
CA LEU A 67 4.93 9.31 -9.24
C LEU A 67 5.68 9.88 -10.43
N ASP A 68 5.67 11.19 -10.59
CA ASP A 68 6.58 11.88 -11.51
C ASP A 68 7.86 12.23 -10.75
N VAL A 69 8.92 11.46 -10.99
CA VAL A 69 10.20 11.69 -10.31
C VAL A 69 11.04 12.65 -11.13
N GLU A 70 11.44 13.76 -10.51
CA GLU A 70 12.38 14.71 -11.10
C GLU A 70 13.78 14.10 -11.16
N THR A 71 14.33 14.00 -12.37
CA THR A 71 15.71 13.59 -12.59
C THR A 71 16.66 14.80 -12.54
N PRO A 72 17.97 14.60 -12.27
CA PRO A 72 18.94 15.69 -12.26
C PRO A 72 19.06 16.44 -13.61
N ASP A 73 18.54 15.87 -14.70
CA ASP A 73 18.46 16.49 -16.04
C ASP A 73 17.16 17.30 -16.25
N GLU A 74 16.39 17.61 -15.18
CA GLU A 74 15.09 18.30 -15.23
C GLU A 74 13.99 17.57 -16.02
N ASP A 75 14.22 16.31 -16.42
CA ASP A 75 13.21 15.47 -17.05
C ASP A 75 12.37 14.76 -15.98
N LYS A 76 11.04 14.78 -16.13
CA LYS A 76 10.11 14.08 -15.26
C LYS A 76 9.87 12.68 -15.81
N VAL A 77 10.33 11.68 -15.06
CA VAL A 77 10.12 10.29 -15.46
C VAL A 77 8.90 9.73 -14.72
N PRO A 78 7.86 9.29 -15.45
CA PRO A 78 6.70 8.66 -14.83
C PRO A 78 7.09 7.29 -14.30
N LEU A 79 6.93 7.12 -12.99
CA LEU A 79 7.20 5.92 -12.24
C LEU A 79 5.88 5.40 -11.66
N THR A 80 5.60 4.12 -11.89
CA THR A 80 4.46 3.44 -11.30
C THR A 80 4.95 2.43 -10.27
N LEU A 81 4.53 2.59 -9.03
CA LEU A 81 4.89 1.76 -7.91
C LEU A 81 3.66 0.96 -7.46
N CYS A 82 3.63 -0.33 -7.75
CA CYS A 82 2.57 -1.23 -7.36
C CYS A 82 2.93 -1.88 -6.01
N CYS A 83 2.12 -1.64 -4.99
CA CYS A 83 2.25 -2.25 -3.67
C CYS A 83 1.16 -3.28 -3.43
N ALA A 84 1.54 -4.39 -2.80
CA ALA A 84 0.59 -5.38 -2.27
C ALA A 84 0.92 -5.66 -0.80
N PHE A 85 -0.03 -5.32 0.09
CA PHE A 85 0.09 -5.57 1.52
C PHE A 85 -0.40 -6.99 1.82
N PRO A 86 0.46 -7.89 2.33
CA PRO A 86 0.00 -9.19 2.81
C PRO A 86 -0.92 -9.00 4.03
N LEU A 87 -1.79 -9.98 4.28
CA LEU A 87 -2.71 -9.96 5.43
C LEU A 87 -2.01 -9.80 6.79
N LYS A 88 -0.73 -10.22 6.85
CA LYS A 88 0.14 -10.13 8.03
C LYS A 88 1.07 -8.91 7.99
N TYR A 89 0.75 -7.87 7.24
CA TYR A 89 1.51 -6.62 7.31
C TYR A 89 1.13 -5.88 8.60
N PRO A 90 2.08 -5.33 9.38
CA PRO A 90 3.51 -5.12 9.05
C PRO A 90 4.45 -6.26 9.47
N THR A 91 3.96 -7.36 10.05
CA THR A 91 4.79 -8.52 10.44
C THR A 91 5.54 -9.13 9.24
N ILE A 92 4.93 -9.10 8.07
CA ILE A 92 5.54 -9.46 6.78
C ILE A 92 5.62 -8.21 5.91
N LEU A 93 6.78 -8.02 5.27
CA LEU A 93 7.00 -6.91 4.35
C LEU A 93 6.05 -6.96 3.13
N PRO A 94 5.66 -5.79 2.61
CA PRO A 94 4.79 -5.70 1.46
C PRO A 94 5.56 -6.05 0.18
N GLU A 95 4.86 -6.57 -0.81
CA GLU A 95 5.44 -6.79 -2.13
C GLU A 95 5.36 -5.47 -2.90
N ILE A 96 6.52 -4.90 -3.25
CA ILE A 96 6.60 -3.63 -3.99
C ILE A 96 7.22 -3.93 -5.36
N THR A 97 6.48 -3.59 -6.41
CA THR A 97 6.93 -3.71 -7.80
C THR A 97 7.00 -2.34 -8.43
N ILE A 98 8.16 -1.99 -8.98
CA ILE A 98 8.39 -0.70 -9.62
C ILE A 98 8.39 -0.91 -11.14
N ARG A 99 7.63 -0.08 -11.84
CA ARG A 99 7.58 0.01 -13.30
C ARG A 99 7.90 1.44 -13.70
N TYR A 100 8.74 1.61 -14.69
CA TYR A 100 9.08 2.92 -15.24
C TYR A 100 9.15 2.79 -16.76
N ILE A 101 8.83 3.86 -17.46
CA ILE A 101 8.95 3.94 -18.92
C ILE A 101 10.14 4.86 -19.20
N LEU A 102 11.24 4.28 -19.69
CA LEU A 102 12.31 5.10 -20.29
C LEU A 102 11.83 5.54 -21.66
N ILE A 103 11.42 6.79 -21.77
CA ILE A 103 11.32 7.45 -23.07
C ILE A 103 12.77 7.72 -23.55
N HIS A 104 13.30 6.82 -24.37
CA HIS A 104 14.52 7.08 -25.13
C HIS A 104 14.14 8.06 -26.23
N THR A 105 14.47 9.34 -26.06
CA THR A 105 14.43 10.32 -27.14
C THR A 105 15.72 10.14 -27.94
N GLU A 106 15.61 9.53 -29.13
CA GLU A 106 16.69 9.42 -30.12
C GLU A 106 17.03 10.77 -30.78
#